data_AF-A0A3C0UE78-F1
#
_entry.id   AF-A0A3C0UE78-F1
#
_cell.length_a   1.000
_cell.length_b   1.000
_cell.length_c   1.000
_cell.angle_alpha   90.00
_cell.angle_beta   90.00
_cell.angle_gamma   90.00
#
_symmetry.space_group_name_H-M   'P 1'
#
loop_
_entity.id
_entity.type
_entity.pdbx_description
1 polymer ?
#
loop_
_entity_poly.entity_id
_entity_poly.type
_entity_poly.pdbx_seq_one_letter_code
_entity_poly.pdbx_strand_id
1 'polypeptide(L)' 'MQSIKNLPVGSLIRDNSSAYGGNSILWRVASINHQGYPDNSVTLVMETALTGHEFDCKEPSSADTNQKSYGNNSYS' A
#
# COMPACT_ATOMS: atom_id res chain seq x y z
N MET A 1 -6.47 -10.99 -22.67
CA MET A 1 -5.85 -10.20 -21.58
C MET A 1 -6.24 -8.74 -21.76
N GLN A 2 -6.73 -8.09 -20.71
CA GLN A 2 -7.13 -6.68 -20.72
C GLN A 2 -5.96 -5.83 -20.23
N SER A 3 -5.64 -4.75 -20.95
CA SER A 3 -4.62 -3.79 -20.52
C SER A 3 -5.13 -2.94 -19.37
N ILE A 4 -4.29 -2.72 -18.35
CA ILE A 4 -4.60 -1.86 -17.21
C ILE A 4 -4.89 -0.41 -17.66
N LYS A 5 -4.29 0.04 -18.76
CA LYS A 5 -4.53 1.37 -19.33
C LYS A 5 -5.97 1.61 -19.78
N ASN A 6 -6.74 0.54 -20.01
CA ASN A 6 -8.13 0.61 -20.45
C ASN A 6 -9.13 0.47 -19.30
N LEU A 7 -8.65 0.36 -18.05
CA LEU A 7 -9.51 0.30 -16.88
C LEU A 7 -9.90 1.72 -16.44
N PRO A 8 -11.17 1.98 -16.08
CA PRO A 8 -11.56 3.26 -15.55
C PRO A 8 -10.89 3.53 -14.19
N VAL A 9 -10.69 4.81 -13.87
CA VAL A 9 -10.26 5.26 -12.54
C VAL A 9 -11.24 4.71 -11.49
N GLY A 10 -10.70 4.16 -10.40
CA GLY A 10 -11.43 3.46 -9.35
C GLY A 10 -11.48 1.94 -9.50
N SER A 11 -11.09 1.38 -10.65
CA SER A 11 -11.06 -0.07 -10.86
C SER A 11 -10.13 -0.77 -9.87
N LEU A 12 -10.56 -1.93 -9.36
CA LEU A 12 -9.77 -2.79 -8.49
C LEU A 12 -9.08 -3.90 -9.29
N ILE A 13 -7.81 -4.12 -9.02
CA ILE A 13 -6.95 -5.11 -9.66
C ILE A 13 -6.32 -5.96 -8.58
N ARG A 14 -6.64 -7.26 -8.56
CA ARG A 14 -5.97 -8.22 -7.71
C ARG A 14 -4.74 -8.77 -8.44
N ASP A 15 -3.56 -8.49 -7.90
CA ASP A 15 -2.32 -9.11 -8.35
C ASP A 15 -2.10 -10.41 -7.57
N ASN A 16 -2.35 -11.54 -8.23
CA ASN A 16 -2.14 -12.87 -7.64
C ASN A 16 -0.69 -13.35 -7.75
N SER A 17 0.15 -12.66 -8.54
CA SER A 17 1.55 -13.03 -8.79
C SER A 17 2.52 -12.36 -7.81
N SER A 18 2.14 -11.18 -7.31
CA SER A 18 2.87 -10.46 -6.28
C SER A 18 2.20 -10.65 -4.93
N ALA A 19 3.00 -11.00 -3.92
CA ALA A 19 2.57 -11.06 -2.53
C ALA A 19 3.51 -10.22 -1.66
N TYR A 20 2.94 -9.49 -0.71
CA TYR A 20 3.71 -8.82 0.33
C TYR A 20 3.28 -9.39 1.68
N GLY A 21 4.22 -9.96 2.42
CA GLY A 21 3.92 -10.71 3.64
C GLY A 21 3.00 -11.91 3.45
N GLY A 22 2.99 -12.51 2.26
CA GLY A 22 2.12 -13.66 1.92
C GLY A 22 0.70 -13.27 1.48
N ASN A 23 0.32 -12.00 1.56
CA ASN A 23 -0.98 -11.51 1.13
C ASN A 23 -0.92 -10.99 -0.32
N SER A 24 -1.90 -11.35 -1.15
CA SER A 24 -2.05 -10.81 -2.50
C SER A 24 -2.30 -9.31 -2.45
N ILE A 25 -1.71 -8.57 -3.39
CA ILE A 25 -1.87 -7.12 -3.43
C ILE A 25 -3.15 -6.73 -4.17
N LEU A 26 -3.96 -5.88 -3.54
CA LEU A 26 -5.10 -5.23 -4.18
C LEU A 26 -4.74 -3.79 -4.56
N TRP A 27 -4.71 -3.53 -5.86
CA TRP A 27 -4.45 -2.21 -6.41
C TRP A 27 -5.75 -1.53 -6.84
N ARG A 28 -5.82 -0.21 -6.67
CA ARG A 28 -6.82 0.66 -7.28
C ARG A 28 -6.18 1.54 -8.35
N VAL A 29 -6.84 1.68 -9.49
CA VAL A 29 -6.48 2.69 -10.49
C VAL A 29 -6.83 4.06 -9.93
N ALA A 30 -5.81 4.80 -9.46
CA ALA A 30 -6.01 6.12 -8.87
C ALA A 30 -6.12 7.23 -9.93
N SER A 31 -5.37 7.11 -11.02
CA SER A 31 -5.34 8.11 -12.09
C SER A 31 -4.74 7.53 -13.37
N ILE A 32 -5.09 8.13 -14.51
CA ILE A 32 -4.45 7.89 -15.80
C ILE A 32 -3.85 9.23 -16.26
N ASN A 33 -2.58 9.24 -16.66
CA ASN A 33 -1.85 10.46 -17.04
C ASN A 33 -1.93 11.56 -15.97
N HIS A 34 -1.62 11.20 -14.73
CA HIS A 34 -1.62 12.15 -13.63
C HIS A 34 -0.58 13.26 -13.86
N GLN A 35 -0.94 14.51 -13.58
CA GLN A 35 -0.02 15.63 -13.73
C GLN A 35 1.20 15.45 -12.82
N GLY A 36 2.40 15.62 -13.38
CA GLY A 36 3.66 15.44 -12.66
C GLY A 36 4.17 14.00 -12.62
N TYR A 37 3.45 13.05 -13.22
CA TYR A 37 3.90 11.67 -13.43
C TYR A 37 4.26 11.48 -14.92
N PRO A 38 5.03 10.44 -15.29
CA PRO A 38 5.40 10.21 -16.69
C PRO A 38 4.18 10.12 -17.62
N ASP A 39 4.32 10.56 -18.86
CA ASP A 39 3.27 10.45 -19.88
C ASP A 39 2.89 9.00 -20.16
N ASN A 40 1.62 8.77 -20.50
CA ASN A 40 1.07 7.44 -20.80
C ASN A 40 1.19 6.43 -19.65
N SER A 41 1.25 6.92 -18.41
CA SER A 41 1.32 6.12 -17.18
C SER A 41 -0.05 5.96 -16.52
N VAL A 42 -0.16 4.89 -15.73
CA VAL A 42 -1.30 4.63 -14.84
C VAL A 42 -0.77 4.64 -13.42
N THR A 43 -1.38 5.46 -12.57
CA THR A 43 -1.06 5.50 -11.14
C THR A 43 -1.91 4.46 -10.42
N LEU A 44 -1.24 3.49 -9.78
CA LEU A 44 -1.87 2.50 -8.93
C LEU A 44 -1.59 2.85 -7.47
N VAL A 45 -2.63 2.75 -6.62
CA VAL A 45 -2.49 2.85 -5.17
C VAL A 45 -2.92 1.54 -4.54
N MET A 46 -2.24 1.13 -3.47
CA MET A 46 -2.62 -0.06 -2.73
C MET A 46 -3.88 0.25 -1.91
N GLU A 47 -4.90 -0.61 -1.96
CA GLU A 47 -6.16 -0.37 -1.24
C GLU A 47 -6.08 -0.66 0.25
N THR A 48 -5.19 -1.57 0.65
CA THR A 48 -5.12 -2.07 2.02
C THR A 48 -3.68 -2.15 2.48
N ALA A 49 -3.42 -1.84 3.75
CA ALA A 49 -2.17 -2.27 4.37
C ALA A 49 -2.13 -3.81 4.41
N LEU A 50 -1.11 -4.42 3.81
CA LEU A 50 -1.01 -5.87 3.67
C LEU A 50 -0.34 -6.54 4.87
N THR A 51 0.44 -5.79 5.62
CA THR A 51 1.18 -6.24 6.80
C THR A 51 1.44 -5.08 7.74
N GLY A 52 1.35 -5.34 9.05
CA GLY A 52 1.84 -4.43 10.06
C GLY A 52 3.36 -4.50 10.13
N HIS A 53 4.03 -3.38 9.88
CA HIS A 53 5.46 -3.19 10.14
C HIS A 53 5.66 -2.33 11.40
N GLU A 54 4.75 -2.48 12.36
CA GLU A 54 4.61 -1.61 13.53
C GLU A 54 5.88 -1.65 14.41
N PHE A 55 6.61 -2.78 14.41
CA PHE A 55 7.91 -2.91 15.06
C PHE A 55 9.01 -1.99 14.49
N ASP A 56 8.90 -1.57 13.23
CA ASP A 56 9.82 -0.60 12.61
C ASP A 56 9.40 0.84 12.94
N CYS A 57 8.16 1.05 13.38
CA CYS A 57 7.61 2.33 13.83
C CYS A 57 7.93 2.60 15.32
N LYS A 58 9.17 2.33 15.75
CA LYS A 58 9.61 2.71 17.11
C LYS A 58 9.61 4.22 17.24
N GLU A 59 9.11 4.71 18.37
CA GLU A 59 9.05 6.13 18.69
C GLU A 59 10.02 6.45 19.84
N PRO A 60 11.31 6.74 19.57
CA PRO A 60 12.33 6.87 20.61
C PRO A 60 12.03 7.98 21.63
N SER A 61 11.31 9.01 21.18
CA SER A 61 10.89 10.15 22.00
C SER A 61 9.55 9.95 22.72
N SER A 62 8.87 8.81 22.56
CA SER A 62 7.58 8.58 23.22
C SER A 62 7.74 8.47 24.75
N ALA A 63 6.75 8.94 25.51
CA ALA A 63 6.71 8.70 26.96
C ALA A 63 6.41 7.24 27.30
N ASP A 64 5.83 6.48 26.37
CA ASP A 64 5.52 5.06 26.52
C ASP A 64 6.73 4.19 26.15
N THR A 65 7.20 3.40 27.13
CA THR A 65 8.33 2.48 26.97
C THR A 65 8.06 1.37 25.94
N ASN A 66 6.80 0.97 25.76
CA ASN A 66 6.42 -0.02 24.76
C ASN A 66 6.58 0.54 23.35
N GLN A 67 6.14 1.77 23.10
CA GLN A 67 6.30 2.44 21.79
C GLN A 67 7.77 2.66 21.43
N LYS A 68 8.62 2.95 22.42
CA LYS A 68 10.08 3.05 22.23
C LYS A 68 10.71 1.73 21.79
N SER A 69 10.31 0.62 22.43
CA SER A 69 11.00 -0.67 22.30
C SER A 69 10.45 -1.52 21.17
N TYR A 70 9.14 -1.43 20.94
CA TYR A 70 8.37 -2.32 20.08
C TYR A 70 7.52 -1.57 19.04
N GLY A 71 7.53 -0.24 19.03
CA GLY A 71 6.69 0.56 18.14
C GLY A 71 5.22 0.61 18.57
N ASN A 72 4.41 1.34 17.81
CA ASN A 72 2.98 1.52 18.10
C ASN A 72 2.14 0.32 17.64
N ASN A 73 2.36 -0.83 18.28
CA ASN A 73 1.68 -2.08 17.93
C ASN A 73 0.22 -2.09 18.43
N SER A 74 -0.71 -2.51 17.58
CA SER A 74 -2.11 -2.71 17.98
C SER A 74 -2.35 -4.18 18.36
N TYR A 75 -2.06 -4.53 19.61
CA TYR A 75 -2.40 -5.86 20.14
C TYR A 75 -3.90 -5.89 20.51
N SER A 76 -4.73 -6.48 19.64
CA SER A 76 -6.15 -6.79 19.91
C SER A 76 -6.35 -8.28 20.12
#